data_AF-D4LEH7-F1
#
_entry.id   AF-D4LEH7-F1
#
_cell.length_a   1.000
_cell.length_b   1.000
_cell.length_c   1.000
_cell.angle_alpha   90.00
_cell.angle_beta   90.00
_cell.angle_gamma   90.00
#
_symmetry.space_group_name_H-M   'P 1'
#
loop_
_entity.id
_entity.type
_entity.pdbx_description
1 polymer ?
#
loop_
_entity_poly.entity_id
_entity_poly.type
_entity_poly.pdbx_seq_one_letter_code
_entity_poly.pdbx_strand_id
1 'polypeptide(L)'
;MAYKYVDPEKLEKRKRRSTKTSGVFSILIGILCLALGVVFFVALKSFGGMLFFLFFTLVFVGAGVYFFNQIKLEEKRLRDLDDPNSRAYKKRQRTLEKKREKYVRKAEHHGSMKRTLSHRPALIWGVTTVFVWSLSLLLLAWGIIVFILPVLDVMCPIAFVASLFGKNYRAVLAAYKRNGLEKREAEQDFASSKVYLVSTNTIAVSSRFLTVSAIPAVLPMDEIVWVYSGYDNLQKYSNGEYSHTERVYSVIVALANSEQYKIQCPEELCSVIISDVTKVGNLVTVGYSRELQVLYNTNPDAFRSTMKYPGIVHLEPIGPEMYNSEHIWDGLT
;
A
#
# COMPACT_ATOMS: atom_id res chain seq x y z
N MET A 1 23.71 11.73 8.64
CA MET A 1 23.69 10.28 8.34
C MET A 1 23.62 10.14 6.82
N ALA A 2 24.66 9.60 6.18
CA ALA A 2 24.67 9.39 4.74
C ALA A 2 23.76 8.20 4.40
N TYR A 3 22.65 8.45 3.73
CA TYR A 3 21.78 7.39 3.23
C TYR A 3 22.58 6.55 2.21
N LYS A 4 22.76 5.26 2.50
CA LYS A 4 23.23 4.30 1.50
C LYS A 4 22.13 4.17 0.45
N TYR A 5 22.23 4.94 -0.63
CA TYR A 5 21.51 4.64 -1.86
C TYR A 5 21.84 3.19 -2.22
N VAL A 6 20.83 2.31 -2.15
CA VAL A 6 20.99 0.94 -2.62
C VAL A 6 21.12 1.04 -4.13
N ASP A 7 22.34 0.80 -4.60
CA ASP A 7 22.70 0.82 -6.01
C ASP A 7 21.69 -0.03 -6.83
N PRO A 8 20.93 0.59 -7.76
CA PRO A 8 19.88 -0.08 -8.51
C PRO A 8 20.42 -1.26 -9.31
N GLU A 9 21.68 -1.21 -9.77
CA GLU A 9 22.30 -2.33 -10.45
C GLU A 9 22.57 -3.51 -9.51
N LYS A 10 22.93 -3.25 -8.25
CA LYS A 10 23.12 -4.30 -7.25
C LYS A 10 21.79 -4.95 -6.87
N LEU A 11 20.71 -4.16 -6.83
CA LEU A 11 19.35 -4.63 -6.61
C LEU A 11 18.87 -5.53 -7.76
N GLU A 12 19.07 -5.12 -9.02
CA GLU A 12 18.75 -5.95 -10.18
C GLU A 12 19.58 -7.24 -10.25
N LYS A 13 20.90 -7.16 -9.97
CA LYS A 13 21.78 -8.33 -9.91
C LYS A 13 21.33 -9.31 -8.82
N ARG A 14 20.92 -8.80 -7.65
CA ARG A 14 20.40 -9.63 -6.54
C ARG A 14 19.06 -10.28 -6.91
N LYS A 15 18.14 -9.53 -7.53
CA LYS A 15 16.86 -10.03 -8.06
C LYS A 15 17.08 -11.16 -9.06
N ARG A 16 17.93 -10.94 -10.08
CA ARG A 16 18.27 -11.95 -11.10
C ARG A 16 18.97 -13.17 -10.51
N ARG A 17 19.83 -12.99 -9.51
CA ARG A 17 20.50 -14.13 -8.85
C ARG A 17 19.49 -14.96 -8.07
N SER A 18 18.60 -14.32 -7.31
CA SER A 18 17.58 -14.99 -6.51
C SER A 18 16.60 -15.80 -7.37
N THR A 19 16.02 -15.21 -8.42
CA THR A 19 15.05 -15.95 -9.25
C THR A 19 15.72 -17.11 -10.00
N LYS A 20 17.00 -16.97 -10.38
CA LYS A 20 17.79 -18.07 -10.95
C LYS A 20 18.06 -19.17 -9.94
N THR A 21 18.42 -18.86 -8.70
CA THR A 21 18.68 -19.89 -7.68
C THR A 21 17.42 -20.68 -7.35
N SER A 22 16.28 -20.00 -7.16
CA SER A 22 14.99 -20.66 -6.91
C SER A 22 14.54 -21.50 -8.11
N GLY A 23 14.76 -21.00 -9.34
CA GLY A 23 14.51 -21.75 -10.58
C GLY A 23 15.36 -23.03 -10.70
N VAL A 24 16.68 -22.94 -10.46
CA VAL A 24 17.58 -24.10 -10.46
C VAL A 24 17.17 -25.11 -9.38
N PHE A 25 16.87 -24.64 -8.18
CA PHE A 25 16.48 -25.51 -7.06
C PHE A 25 15.16 -26.25 -7.36
N SER A 26 14.18 -25.57 -7.93
CA SER A 26 12.91 -26.18 -8.37
C SER A 26 13.13 -27.25 -9.44
N ILE A 27 14.03 -27.02 -10.41
CA ILE A 27 14.37 -28.04 -11.42
C ILE A 27 15.09 -29.23 -10.80
N LEU A 28 16.03 -29.00 -9.86
CA LEU A 28 16.73 -30.08 -9.17
C LEU A 28 15.76 -30.98 -8.38
N ILE A 29 14.79 -30.40 -7.68
CA ILE A 29 13.72 -31.15 -7.02
C ILE A 29 12.90 -31.93 -8.05
N GLY A 30 12.54 -31.32 -9.18
CA GLY A 30 11.83 -32.01 -10.26
C GLY A 30 12.60 -33.23 -10.79
N ILE A 31 13.91 -33.10 -11.01
CA ILE A 31 14.77 -34.22 -11.45
C ILE A 31 14.85 -35.32 -10.38
N LEU A 32 14.92 -34.95 -9.10
CA LEU A 32 14.90 -35.90 -7.99
C LEU A 32 13.56 -36.65 -7.91
N CYS A 33 12.44 -35.94 -8.08
CA CYS A 33 11.11 -36.56 -8.18
C CYS A 33 11.03 -37.54 -9.35
N LEU A 34 11.61 -37.21 -10.50
CA LEU A 34 11.65 -38.10 -11.65
C LEU A 34 12.46 -39.36 -11.35
N ALA A 35 13.63 -39.22 -10.74
CA ALA A 35 14.47 -40.36 -10.33
C ALA A 35 13.73 -41.28 -9.34
N LEU A 36 13.04 -40.71 -8.35
CA LEU A 36 12.19 -41.46 -7.42
C LEU A 36 11.05 -42.18 -8.15
N GLY A 37 10.38 -41.50 -9.10
CA GLY A 37 9.34 -42.12 -9.91
C GLY A 37 9.82 -43.35 -10.69
N VAL A 38 11.03 -43.29 -11.25
CA VAL A 38 11.67 -44.43 -11.93
C VAL A 38 11.98 -45.56 -10.95
N VAL A 39 12.49 -45.27 -9.75
CA VAL A 39 12.74 -46.28 -8.71
C VAL A 39 11.44 -46.97 -8.28
N PHE A 40 10.36 -46.22 -8.07
CA PHE A 40 9.04 -46.79 -7.73
C PHE A 40 8.47 -47.68 -8.85
N PHE A 41 8.77 -47.36 -10.11
CA PHE A 41 8.37 -48.19 -11.23
C PHE A 41 9.19 -49.48 -11.34
N VAL A 42 10.52 -49.40 -11.19
CA VAL A 42 11.43 -50.54 -11.38
C VAL A 42 11.47 -51.46 -10.16
N ALA A 43 11.61 -50.91 -8.96
CA ALA A 43 11.78 -51.68 -7.73
C ALA A 43 10.46 -52.15 -7.13
N LEU A 44 9.41 -51.31 -7.20
CA LEU A 44 8.12 -51.58 -6.55
C LEU A 44 7.01 -51.95 -7.55
N LYS A 45 7.29 -51.96 -8.87
CA LYS A 45 6.32 -52.22 -9.96
C LYS A 45 5.02 -51.42 -9.82
N SER A 46 5.10 -50.24 -9.19
CA SER A 46 3.93 -49.42 -8.88
C SER A 46 3.73 -48.35 -9.94
N PHE A 47 2.79 -48.60 -10.85
CA PHE A 47 2.42 -47.63 -11.88
C PHE A 47 1.80 -46.35 -11.29
N GLY A 48 1.03 -46.48 -10.21
CA GLY A 48 0.45 -45.33 -9.49
C GLY A 48 1.51 -44.44 -8.84
N GLY A 49 2.55 -45.04 -8.23
CA GLY A 49 3.68 -44.31 -7.67
C GLY A 49 4.45 -43.53 -8.75
N MET A 50 4.70 -44.16 -9.89
CA MET A 50 5.35 -43.51 -11.04
C MET A 50 4.56 -42.28 -11.53
N LEU A 51 3.24 -42.41 -11.75
CA LEU A 51 2.38 -41.32 -12.21
C LEU A 51 2.35 -40.15 -11.22
N PHE A 52 2.29 -40.45 -9.92
CA PHE A 52 2.33 -39.45 -8.86
C PHE A 52 3.63 -38.62 -8.92
N PHE A 53 4.79 -39.27 -8.96
CA PHE A 53 6.08 -38.58 -9.04
C PHE A 53 6.30 -37.85 -10.37
N LEU A 54 5.74 -38.35 -11.47
CA LEU A 54 5.76 -37.66 -12.76
C LEU A 54 4.95 -36.36 -12.74
N PHE A 55 3.78 -36.36 -12.09
CA PHE A 55 3.00 -35.14 -11.89
C PHE A 55 3.78 -34.10 -11.07
N PHE A 56 4.40 -34.49 -9.95
CA PHE A 56 5.25 -33.58 -9.17
C PHE A 56 6.43 -33.06 -9.98
N THR A 57 7.06 -33.90 -10.80
CA THR A 57 8.13 -33.48 -11.71
C THR A 57 7.65 -32.37 -12.63
N LEU A 58 6.49 -32.53 -13.28
CA LEU A 58 5.93 -31.49 -14.17
C LEU A 58 5.64 -30.19 -13.42
N VAL A 59 5.10 -30.26 -12.20
CA VAL A 59 4.85 -29.09 -11.36
C VAL A 59 6.14 -28.37 -11.01
N PHE A 60 7.17 -29.08 -10.56
CA PHE A 60 8.46 -28.48 -10.15
C PHE A 60 9.29 -27.97 -11.32
N VAL A 61 9.28 -28.66 -12.46
CA VAL A 61 9.92 -28.17 -13.69
C VAL A 61 9.18 -26.94 -14.22
N GLY A 62 7.84 -26.97 -14.23
CA GLY A 62 7.01 -25.83 -14.61
C GLY A 62 7.23 -24.61 -13.71
N ALA A 63 7.28 -24.81 -12.39
CA ALA A 63 7.63 -23.77 -11.42
C ALA A 63 9.06 -23.24 -11.66
N GLY A 64 10.02 -24.11 -11.97
CA GLY A 64 11.39 -23.71 -12.32
C GLY A 64 11.43 -22.78 -13.53
N VAL A 65 10.75 -23.15 -14.62
CA VAL A 65 10.62 -22.29 -15.83
C VAL A 65 9.94 -20.97 -15.51
N TYR A 66 8.90 -20.99 -14.65
CA TYR A 66 8.25 -19.77 -14.17
C TYR A 66 9.23 -18.85 -13.43
N PHE A 67 10.01 -19.36 -12.46
CA PHE A 67 11.00 -18.56 -11.72
C PHE A 67 12.06 -17.94 -12.64
N PHE A 68 12.55 -18.66 -13.65
CA PHE A 68 13.49 -18.08 -14.63
C PHE A 68 12.88 -16.91 -15.42
N ASN A 69 11.60 -17.01 -15.76
CA ASN A 69 10.90 -16.01 -16.56
C ASN A 69 10.16 -14.96 -15.72
N GLN A 70 10.14 -15.10 -14.40
CA GLN A 70 9.35 -14.29 -13.48
C GLN A 70 9.61 -12.80 -13.66
N ILE A 71 10.87 -12.40 -13.77
CA ILE A 71 11.27 -11.00 -13.95
C ILE A 71 10.70 -10.43 -15.27
N LYS A 72 10.87 -11.17 -16.38
CA LYS A 72 10.36 -10.78 -17.70
C LYS A 72 8.82 -10.72 -17.72
N LEU A 73 8.17 -11.66 -17.04
CA LEU A 73 6.71 -11.71 -16.93
C LEU A 73 6.17 -10.53 -16.12
N GLU A 74 6.84 -10.16 -15.03
CA GLU A 74 6.46 -8.99 -14.23
C GLU A 74 6.70 -7.68 -14.97
N GLU A 75 7.84 -7.52 -15.64
CA GLU A 75 8.11 -6.33 -16.47
C GLU A 75 7.06 -6.19 -17.58
N LYS A 76 6.74 -7.28 -18.27
CA LYS A 76 5.68 -7.29 -19.28
C LYS A 76 4.32 -6.93 -18.67
N ARG A 77 3.99 -7.50 -17.51
CA ARG A 77 2.74 -7.19 -16.80
C ARG A 77 2.65 -5.73 -16.39
N LEU A 78 3.74 -5.12 -15.94
CA LEU A 78 3.79 -3.70 -15.60
C LEU A 78 3.63 -2.83 -16.85
N ARG A 79 4.31 -3.15 -17.95
CA ARG A 79 4.12 -2.45 -19.23
C ARG A 79 2.70 -2.56 -19.75
N ASP A 80 2.10 -3.74 -19.70
CA ASP A 80 0.70 -3.95 -20.07
C ASP A 80 -0.26 -3.15 -19.16
N LEU A 81 0.14 -2.86 -17.92
CA LEU A 81 -0.62 -2.01 -17.00
C LEU A 81 -0.45 -0.51 -17.25
N ASP A 82 0.58 -0.12 -18.00
CA ASP A 82 0.86 1.28 -18.34
C ASP A 82 0.41 1.60 -19.78
N ASP A 83 0.15 0.60 -20.62
CA ASP A 83 -0.39 0.78 -21.99
C ASP A 83 -1.94 0.95 -21.98
N PRO A 84 -2.47 2.13 -22.36
CA PRO A 84 -3.91 2.39 -22.40
C PRO A 84 -4.70 1.47 -23.35
N ASN A 85 -4.04 0.94 -24.38
CA ASN A 85 -4.66 0.10 -25.39
C ASN A 85 -4.74 -1.37 -24.97
N SER A 86 -3.98 -1.77 -23.94
CA SER A 86 -3.91 -3.15 -23.50
C SER A 86 -5.24 -3.63 -22.89
N ARG A 87 -5.53 -4.93 -23.05
CA ARG A 87 -6.70 -5.57 -22.41
C ARG A 87 -6.57 -5.57 -20.89
N ALA A 88 -5.34 -5.68 -20.37
CA ALA A 88 -5.07 -5.70 -18.94
C ALA A 88 -5.39 -4.34 -18.29
N TYR A 89 -4.97 -3.24 -18.93
CA TYR A 89 -5.29 -1.87 -18.52
C TYR A 89 -6.80 -1.63 -18.49
N LYS A 90 -7.48 -1.91 -19.60
CA LYS A 90 -8.94 -1.74 -19.71
C LYS A 90 -9.71 -2.54 -18.65
N LYS A 91 -9.29 -3.79 -18.38
CA LYS A 91 -9.88 -4.62 -17.32
C LYS A 91 -9.63 -4.03 -15.92
N ARG A 92 -8.42 -3.52 -15.67
CA ARG A 92 -8.07 -2.88 -14.39
C ARG A 92 -8.87 -1.60 -14.19
N GLN A 93 -8.98 -0.73 -15.19
CA GLN A 93 -9.76 0.51 -15.09
C GLN A 93 -11.22 0.25 -14.72
N ARG A 94 -11.89 -0.71 -15.38
CA ARG A 94 -13.26 -1.13 -15.00
C ARG A 94 -13.36 -1.63 -13.56
N THR A 95 -12.31 -2.28 -13.05
CA THR A 95 -12.27 -2.77 -11.67
C THR A 95 -12.07 -1.60 -10.70
N LEU A 96 -11.19 -0.65 -11.04
CA LEU A 96 -10.94 0.55 -10.25
C LEU A 96 -12.20 1.43 -10.17
N GLU A 97 -12.91 1.64 -11.28
CA GLU A 97 -14.17 2.39 -11.31
C GLU A 97 -15.21 1.83 -10.34
N LYS A 98 -15.45 0.51 -10.36
CA LYS A 98 -16.36 -0.14 -9.41
C LYS A 98 -15.94 0.06 -7.96
N LYS A 99 -14.64 0.03 -7.68
CA LYS A 99 -14.13 0.27 -6.33
C LYS A 99 -14.24 1.74 -5.93
N ARG A 100 -14.00 2.68 -6.84
CA ARG A 100 -14.17 4.13 -6.64
C ARG A 100 -15.60 4.44 -6.21
N GLU A 101 -16.59 3.93 -6.94
CA GLU A 101 -18.00 4.12 -6.58
C GLU A 101 -18.32 3.59 -5.18
N LYS A 102 -17.76 2.44 -4.81
CA LYS A 102 -17.93 1.86 -3.47
C LYS A 102 -17.35 2.76 -2.38
N TYR A 103 -16.22 3.42 -2.62
CA TYR A 103 -15.66 4.39 -1.68
C TYR A 103 -16.54 5.63 -1.57
N VAL A 104 -16.93 6.21 -2.71
CA VAL A 104 -17.79 7.41 -2.74
C VAL A 104 -19.11 7.18 -2.00
N ARG A 105 -19.79 6.05 -2.25
CA ARG A 105 -21.06 5.71 -1.56
C ARG A 105 -20.92 5.53 -0.06
N LYS A 106 -19.75 5.13 0.44
CA LYS A 106 -19.50 4.93 1.87
C LYS A 106 -18.92 6.16 2.56
N ALA A 107 -18.43 7.13 1.79
CA ALA A 107 -17.69 8.27 2.30
C ALA A 107 -18.55 9.22 3.14
N GLU A 108 -19.86 9.26 2.91
CA GLU A 108 -20.81 10.12 3.64
C GLU A 108 -21.53 9.37 4.77
N HIS A 109 -21.41 8.04 4.81
CA HIS A 109 -22.06 7.20 5.81
C HIS A 109 -21.08 6.77 6.91
N HIS A 110 -20.62 7.75 7.69
CA HIS A 110 -19.79 7.52 8.88
C HIS A 110 -20.44 8.14 10.12
N GLY A 111 -19.99 7.68 11.29
CA GLY A 111 -20.37 8.29 12.56
C GLY A 111 -19.40 9.41 12.97
N SER A 112 -19.46 9.78 14.25
CA SER A 112 -18.53 10.70 14.91
C SER A 112 -17.06 10.31 14.71
N MET A 113 -16.15 11.28 14.82
CA MET A 113 -14.71 11.08 14.79
C MET A 113 -14.27 10.08 15.85
N LYS A 114 -14.79 10.19 17.08
CA LYS A 114 -14.52 9.25 18.18
C LYS A 114 -14.89 7.80 17.84
N ARG A 115 -16.06 7.59 17.22
CA ARG A 115 -16.49 6.25 16.77
C ARG A 115 -15.53 5.68 15.74
N THR A 116 -15.12 6.49 14.77
CA THR A 116 -14.28 6.06 13.64
C THR A 116 -12.83 5.81 14.04
N LEU A 117 -12.23 6.68 14.86
CA LEU A 117 -10.81 6.64 15.21
C LEU A 117 -10.49 5.91 16.53
N SER A 118 -11.49 5.58 17.34
CA SER A 118 -11.29 4.84 18.60
C SER A 118 -12.18 3.60 18.71
N HIS A 119 -13.51 3.76 18.72
CA HIS A 119 -14.40 2.62 19.03
C HIS A 119 -14.32 1.52 17.99
N ARG A 120 -14.30 1.86 16.70
CA ARG A 120 -14.24 0.85 15.63
C ARG A 120 -12.90 0.11 15.60
N PRO A 121 -11.73 0.78 15.62
CA PRO A 121 -10.45 0.09 15.76
C PRO A 121 -10.39 -0.78 17.01
N ALA A 122 -10.89 -0.29 18.16
CA ALA A 122 -10.95 -1.09 19.38
C ALA A 122 -11.83 -2.34 19.22
N LEU A 123 -12.99 -2.23 18.56
CA LEU A 123 -13.84 -3.39 18.29
C LEU A 123 -13.13 -4.41 17.39
N ILE A 124 -12.48 -3.94 16.31
CA ILE A 124 -11.73 -4.80 15.38
C ILE A 124 -10.62 -5.54 16.16
N TRP A 125 -9.76 -4.81 16.85
CA TRP A 125 -8.65 -5.41 17.60
C TRP A 125 -9.13 -6.28 18.76
N GLY A 126 -10.26 -5.95 19.40
CA GLY A 126 -10.86 -6.77 20.45
C GLY A 126 -11.33 -8.12 19.91
N VAL A 127 -12.10 -8.12 18.81
CA VAL A 127 -12.55 -9.35 18.14
C VAL A 127 -11.35 -10.16 17.62
N THR A 128 -10.37 -9.49 17.01
CA THR A 128 -9.14 -10.15 16.56
C THR A 128 -8.37 -10.77 17.71
N THR A 129 -8.25 -10.09 18.85
CA THR A 129 -7.55 -10.62 20.04
C THR A 129 -8.23 -11.89 20.55
N VAL A 130 -9.56 -11.87 20.72
CA VAL A 130 -10.33 -13.04 21.16
C VAL A 130 -10.16 -14.20 20.16
N PHE A 131 -10.20 -13.91 18.87
CA PHE A 131 -10.02 -14.90 17.83
C PHE A 131 -8.62 -15.52 17.84
N VAL A 132 -7.56 -14.69 17.92
CA VAL A 132 -6.17 -15.15 17.98
C VAL A 132 -5.96 -16.00 19.23
N TRP A 133 -6.39 -15.55 20.41
CA TRP A 133 -6.29 -16.34 21.65
C TRP A 133 -7.04 -17.67 21.56
N SER A 134 -8.25 -17.67 20.99
CA SER A 134 -9.02 -18.90 20.81
C SER A 134 -8.33 -19.89 19.87
N LEU A 135 -7.74 -19.38 18.77
CA LEU A 135 -6.99 -20.18 17.81
C LEU A 135 -5.69 -20.73 18.43
N SER A 136 -4.95 -19.90 19.18
CA SER A 136 -3.74 -20.29 19.92
C SER A 136 -4.05 -21.41 20.92
N LEU A 137 -5.12 -21.26 21.72
CA LEU A 137 -5.57 -22.29 22.67
C LEU A 137 -5.96 -23.60 21.98
N LEU A 138 -6.69 -23.52 20.86
CA LEU A 138 -7.11 -24.70 20.10
C LEU A 138 -5.91 -25.45 19.51
N LEU A 139 -4.94 -24.73 18.93
CA LEU A 139 -3.74 -25.33 18.36
C LEU A 139 -2.83 -25.93 19.45
N LEU A 140 -2.69 -25.25 20.60
CA LEU A 140 -2.00 -25.79 21.77
C LEU A 140 -2.67 -27.07 22.29
N ALA A 141 -4.00 -27.11 22.35
CA ALA A 141 -4.74 -28.31 22.74
C ALA A 141 -4.52 -29.49 21.78
N TRP A 142 -4.17 -29.21 20.52
CA TRP A 142 -3.83 -30.21 19.50
C TRP A 142 -2.31 -30.49 19.44
N GLY A 143 -1.51 -29.90 20.32
CA GLY A 143 -0.06 -30.08 20.37
C GLY A 143 0.71 -29.38 19.24
N ILE A 144 0.07 -28.47 18.50
CA ILE A 144 0.67 -27.74 17.38
C ILE A 144 1.15 -26.36 17.86
N ILE A 145 2.45 -26.10 17.76
CA ILE A 145 3.04 -24.80 18.09
C ILE A 145 3.33 -24.02 16.80
N VAL A 146 2.64 -22.90 16.62
CA VAL A 146 2.91 -21.97 15.50
C VAL A 146 3.61 -20.73 16.07
N PHE A 147 4.89 -20.55 15.75
CA PHE A 147 5.73 -19.50 16.34
C PHE A 147 5.26 -18.06 16.12
N ILE A 148 4.40 -17.80 15.12
CA ILE A 148 3.83 -16.45 14.91
C ILE A 148 2.71 -16.11 15.90
N LEU A 149 2.04 -17.12 16.47
CA LEU A 149 0.89 -16.92 17.35
C LEU A 149 1.27 -16.25 18.68
N PRO A 150 2.34 -16.65 19.39
CA PRO A 150 2.78 -15.93 20.58
C PRO A 150 3.06 -14.43 20.35
N VAL A 151 3.59 -14.07 19.17
CA VAL A 151 3.81 -12.67 18.81
C VAL A 151 2.47 -11.94 18.65
N LEU A 152 1.50 -12.56 17.97
CA LEU A 152 0.15 -12.01 17.80
C LEU A 152 -0.61 -11.96 19.13
N ASP A 153 -0.46 -12.95 20.00
CA ASP A 153 -1.07 -13.03 21.33
C ASP A 153 -0.67 -11.86 22.23
N VAL A 154 0.51 -11.25 21.99
CA VAL A 154 1.00 -10.05 22.68
C VAL A 154 0.64 -8.77 21.93
N MET A 155 0.84 -8.73 20.61
CA MET A 155 0.65 -7.52 19.80
C MET A 155 -0.83 -7.12 19.66
N CYS A 156 -1.75 -8.09 19.52
CA CYS A 156 -3.17 -7.81 19.37
C CYS A 156 -3.78 -7.13 20.63
N PRO A 157 -3.53 -7.61 21.86
CA PRO A 157 -3.93 -6.89 23.08
C PRO A 157 -3.35 -5.49 23.19
N ILE A 158 -2.06 -5.29 22.85
CA ILE A 158 -1.44 -3.96 22.88
C ILE A 158 -2.16 -3.01 21.92
N ALA A 159 -2.43 -3.46 20.69
CA ALA A 159 -3.16 -2.68 19.69
C ALA A 159 -4.62 -2.41 20.12
N PHE A 160 -5.27 -3.37 20.77
CA PHE A 160 -6.61 -3.22 21.35
C PHE A 160 -6.62 -2.14 22.44
N VAL A 161 -5.72 -2.24 23.42
CA VAL A 161 -5.59 -1.28 24.51
C VAL A 161 -5.28 0.14 23.98
N ALA A 162 -4.33 0.26 23.05
CA ALA A 162 -4.01 1.54 22.42
C ALA A 162 -5.22 2.17 21.69
N SER A 163 -6.03 1.34 21.02
CA SER A 163 -7.25 1.77 20.34
C SER A 163 -8.36 2.16 21.31
N LEU A 164 -8.48 1.45 22.44
CA LEU A 164 -9.47 1.70 23.50
C LEU A 164 -9.19 3.02 24.23
N PHE A 165 -7.92 3.35 24.48
CA PHE A 165 -7.52 4.68 24.96
C PHE A 165 -7.66 5.78 23.89
N GLY A 166 -7.96 5.40 22.65
CA GLY A 166 -8.18 6.32 21.55
C GLY A 166 -6.91 7.05 21.13
N LYS A 167 -5.76 6.36 21.07
CA LYS A 167 -4.47 6.95 20.65
C LYS A 167 -4.61 7.79 19.37
N ASN A 168 -5.21 7.21 18.32
CA ASN A 168 -5.40 7.90 17.03
C ASN A 168 -6.38 9.06 17.14
N TYR A 169 -7.47 8.88 17.89
CA TYR A 169 -8.43 9.96 18.16
C TYR A 169 -7.78 11.16 18.85
N ARG A 170 -7.00 10.92 19.91
CA ARG A 170 -6.31 11.99 20.65
C ARG A 170 -5.24 12.68 19.80
N ALA A 171 -4.51 11.92 18.98
CA ALA A 171 -3.49 12.48 18.10
C ALA A 171 -4.11 13.39 17.03
N VAL A 172 -5.19 12.95 16.38
CA VAL A 172 -5.93 13.77 15.40
C VAL A 172 -6.60 14.97 16.07
N LEU A 173 -7.18 14.80 17.25
CA LEU A 173 -7.75 15.90 18.03
C LEU A 173 -6.69 16.95 18.41
N ALA A 174 -5.49 16.51 18.77
CA ALA A 174 -4.37 17.40 19.05
C ALA A 174 -3.94 18.17 17.79
N ALA A 175 -3.97 17.53 16.61
CA ALA A 175 -3.70 18.21 15.34
C ALA A 175 -4.77 19.25 15.00
N TYR A 176 -6.06 18.94 15.18
CA TYR A 176 -7.14 19.93 15.06
C TYR A 176 -6.97 21.11 16.02
N LYS A 177 -6.57 20.85 17.27
CA LYS A 177 -6.31 21.90 18.27
C LYS A 177 -5.15 22.82 17.88
N ARG A 178 -4.12 22.30 17.20
CA ARG A 178 -3.02 23.12 16.66
C ARG A 178 -3.50 24.11 15.60
N ASN A 179 -4.53 23.73 14.84
CA ASN A 179 -5.21 24.59 13.87
C ASN A 179 -6.33 25.44 14.50
N GLY A 180 -6.37 25.55 15.83
CA GLY A 180 -7.29 26.43 16.56
C GLY A 180 -8.71 25.88 16.75
N LEU A 181 -9.00 24.62 16.40
CA LEU A 181 -10.34 24.05 16.61
C LEU A 181 -10.50 23.43 17.99
N GLU A 182 -11.61 23.76 18.65
CA GLU A 182 -12.03 23.04 19.84
C GLU A 182 -12.60 21.66 19.51
N LYS A 183 -12.67 20.79 20.51
CA LYS A 183 -13.12 19.40 20.33
C LYS A 183 -14.49 19.28 19.67
N ARG A 184 -15.43 20.16 20.03
CA ARG A 184 -16.79 20.13 19.48
C ARG A 184 -16.79 20.51 18.00
N GLU A 185 -16.02 21.52 17.64
CA GLU A 185 -15.87 21.98 16.26
C GLU A 185 -15.16 20.94 15.39
N ALA A 186 -14.11 20.30 15.92
CA ALA A 186 -13.41 19.22 15.23
C ALA A 186 -14.33 18.02 14.95
N GLU A 187 -15.18 17.63 15.91
CA GLU A 187 -16.19 16.57 15.70
C GLU A 187 -17.25 16.98 14.66
N GLN A 188 -17.66 18.24 14.64
CA GLN A 188 -18.63 18.76 13.67
C GLN A 188 -18.04 18.84 12.26
N ASP A 189 -16.81 19.33 12.13
CA ASP A 189 -16.06 19.35 10.86
C ASP A 189 -15.89 17.92 10.32
N PHE A 190 -15.44 16.99 11.16
CA PHE A 190 -15.30 15.59 10.79
C PHE A 190 -16.65 14.95 10.40
N ALA A 191 -17.74 15.27 11.10
CA ALA A 191 -19.07 14.76 10.76
C ALA A 191 -19.57 15.27 9.40
N SER A 192 -19.13 16.46 8.96
CA SER A 192 -19.45 17.02 7.64
C SER A 192 -18.49 16.58 6.52
N SER A 193 -17.40 15.90 6.88
CA SER A 193 -16.35 15.49 5.94
C SER A 193 -16.74 14.24 5.16
N LYS A 194 -16.08 14.00 4.02
CA LYS A 194 -16.10 12.70 3.35
C LYS A 194 -15.01 11.82 3.94
N VAL A 195 -15.38 10.70 4.56
CA VAL A 195 -14.47 9.83 5.31
C VAL A 195 -14.18 8.54 4.57
N TYR A 196 -12.92 8.38 4.17
CA TYR A 196 -12.38 7.21 3.51
C TYR A 196 -11.60 6.33 4.48
N LEU A 197 -12.02 5.07 4.56
CA LEU A 197 -11.47 4.10 5.51
C LEU A 197 -10.50 3.18 4.78
N VAL A 198 -9.22 3.26 5.15
CA VAL A 198 -8.14 2.47 4.56
C VAL A 198 -7.55 1.58 5.64
N SER A 199 -8.01 0.33 5.70
CA SER A 199 -7.66 -0.61 6.77
C SER A 199 -8.01 -0.03 8.16
N THR A 200 -7.02 0.22 9.00
CA THR A 200 -7.13 0.86 10.33
C THR A 200 -6.99 2.38 10.29
N ASN A 201 -6.61 2.94 9.13
CA ASN A 201 -6.41 4.37 8.93
C ASN A 201 -7.63 5.03 8.29
N THR A 202 -7.71 6.34 8.45
CA THR A 202 -8.81 7.19 7.97
C THR A 202 -8.23 8.40 7.27
N ILE A 203 -8.78 8.70 6.11
CA ILE A 203 -8.55 9.94 5.36
C ILE A 203 -9.90 10.65 5.28
N ALA A 204 -10.00 11.87 5.81
CA ALA A 204 -11.23 12.64 5.80
C ALA A 204 -11.02 13.95 5.06
N VAL A 205 -11.92 14.28 4.14
CA VAL A 205 -11.88 15.50 3.33
C VAL A 205 -13.08 16.36 3.72
N SER A 206 -12.86 17.40 4.51
CA SER A 206 -13.89 18.40 4.86
C SER A 206 -13.73 19.66 4.02
N SER A 207 -14.65 20.61 4.17
CA SER A 207 -14.54 21.93 3.52
C SER A 207 -13.34 22.74 4.03
N ARG A 208 -12.84 22.44 5.23
CA ARG A 208 -11.78 23.21 5.90
C ARG A 208 -10.47 22.45 5.99
N PHE A 209 -10.51 21.12 6.10
CA PHE A 209 -9.34 20.31 6.41
C PHE A 209 -9.29 19.00 5.63
N LEU A 210 -8.08 18.61 5.25
CA LEU A 210 -7.72 17.25 4.89
C LEU A 210 -7.10 16.57 6.12
N THR A 211 -7.81 15.61 6.70
CA THR A 211 -7.36 14.86 7.87
C THR A 211 -6.85 13.50 7.48
N VAL A 212 -5.68 13.12 7.97
CA VAL A 212 -5.08 11.80 7.79
C VAL A 212 -4.80 11.23 9.18
N SER A 213 -5.19 9.99 9.44
CA SER A 213 -4.93 9.36 10.74
C SER A 213 -3.63 8.55 10.78
N ALA A 214 -3.10 8.16 9.61
CA ALA A 214 -1.86 7.38 9.52
C ALA A 214 -0.66 8.20 9.98
N ILE A 215 -0.56 9.41 9.45
CA ILE A 215 0.26 10.50 9.96
C ILE A 215 -0.78 11.44 10.57
N PRO A 216 -0.92 11.56 11.90
CA PRO A 216 -2.00 12.31 12.55
C PRO A 216 -1.89 13.80 12.26
N ALA A 217 -2.23 14.14 11.02
CA ALA A 217 -2.05 15.42 10.37
C ALA A 217 -3.42 15.92 9.93
N VAL A 218 -3.65 17.20 10.17
CA VAL A 218 -4.86 17.93 9.79
C VAL A 218 -4.36 19.11 8.98
N LEU A 219 -4.50 19.01 7.66
CA LEU A 219 -3.95 19.96 6.70
C LEU A 219 -5.06 20.96 6.33
N PRO A 220 -4.89 22.26 6.58
CA PRO A 220 -5.86 23.28 6.18
C PRO A 220 -6.02 23.31 4.65
N MET A 221 -7.26 23.33 4.16
CA MET A 221 -7.54 23.30 2.72
C MET A 221 -7.03 24.54 1.98
N ASP A 222 -6.99 25.68 2.67
CA ASP A 222 -6.45 26.95 2.18
C ASP A 222 -4.92 26.97 2.09
N GLU A 223 -4.24 26.09 2.82
CA GLU A 223 -2.79 25.91 2.71
C GLU A 223 -2.39 24.92 1.62
N ILE A 224 -3.30 24.08 1.12
CA ILE A 224 -2.98 23.11 0.07
C ILE A 224 -2.88 23.83 -1.26
N VAL A 225 -1.69 23.79 -1.89
CA VAL A 225 -1.42 24.47 -3.17
C VAL A 225 -1.25 23.51 -4.33
N TRP A 226 -0.91 22.25 -4.05
CA TRP A 226 -0.61 21.27 -5.08
C TRP A 226 -0.90 19.85 -4.62
N VAL A 227 -1.60 19.07 -5.44
CA VAL A 227 -1.88 17.67 -5.15
C VAL A 227 -1.70 16.83 -6.41
N TYR A 228 -1.04 15.68 -6.27
CA TYR A 228 -0.90 14.73 -7.37
C TYR A 228 -0.81 13.29 -6.86
N SER A 229 -1.11 12.34 -7.76
CA SER A 229 -0.97 10.92 -7.45
C SER A 229 0.41 10.41 -7.80
N GLY A 230 0.88 9.46 -7.01
CA GLY A 230 2.19 8.87 -7.13
C GLY A 230 2.21 7.39 -6.81
N TYR A 231 3.24 6.68 -7.25
CA TYR A 231 3.47 5.30 -6.84
C TYR A 231 4.95 4.98 -6.64
N ASP A 232 5.20 4.00 -5.78
CA ASP A 232 6.50 3.35 -5.58
C ASP A 232 6.40 1.88 -5.99
N ASN A 233 7.46 1.34 -6.59
CA ASN A 233 7.59 -0.08 -6.86
C ASN A 233 8.40 -0.73 -5.73
N LEU A 234 7.70 -1.30 -4.75
CA LEU A 234 8.33 -1.98 -3.62
C LEU A 234 8.63 -3.44 -3.98
N GLN A 235 9.91 -3.81 -3.88
CA GLN A 235 10.34 -5.19 -4.07
C GLN A 235 10.13 -5.97 -2.79
N LYS A 236 9.29 -7.01 -2.84
CA LYS A 236 9.05 -7.90 -1.71
C LYS A 236 10.01 -9.07 -1.76
N TYR A 237 10.67 -9.31 -0.63
CA TYR A 237 11.54 -10.46 -0.40
C TYR A 237 10.95 -11.34 0.69
N SER A 238 10.89 -12.65 0.47
CA SER A 238 10.53 -13.65 1.47
C SER A 238 11.76 -14.50 1.76
N ASN A 239 12.18 -14.60 3.02
CA ASN A 239 13.41 -15.31 3.42
C ASN A 239 14.67 -14.90 2.64
N GLY A 240 14.76 -13.62 2.26
CA GLY A 240 15.88 -13.10 1.46
C GLY A 240 15.81 -13.39 -0.04
N GLU A 241 14.81 -14.15 -0.49
CA GLU A 241 14.52 -14.41 -1.91
C GLU A 241 13.48 -13.44 -2.46
N TYR A 242 13.67 -13.00 -3.70
CA TYR A 242 12.73 -12.12 -4.38
C TYR A 242 11.41 -12.83 -4.64
N SER A 243 10.31 -12.25 -4.17
CA SER A 243 8.97 -12.79 -4.35
C SER A 243 8.21 -12.09 -5.46
N HIS A 244 8.05 -10.77 -5.40
CA HIS A 244 7.36 -9.99 -6.42
C HIS A 244 7.61 -8.49 -6.24
N THR A 245 7.26 -7.70 -7.25
CA THR A 245 7.21 -6.23 -7.13
C THR A 245 5.76 -5.80 -6.90
N GLU A 246 5.53 -5.10 -5.80
CA GLU A 246 4.24 -4.51 -5.45
C GLU A 246 4.27 -3.01 -5.75
N ARG A 247 3.30 -2.53 -6.53
CA ARG A 247 3.12 -1.10 -6.82
C ARG A 247 2.26 -0.48 -5.71
N VAL A 248 2.87 0.33 -4.85
CA VAL A 248 2.19 1.03 -3.75
C VAL A 248 1.86 2.44 -4.19
N TYR A 249 0.60 2.83 -4.10
CA TYR A 249 0.11 4.13 -4.52
C TYR A 249 0.01 5.10 -3.35
N SER A 250 0.14 6.39 -3.67
CA SER A 250 0.08 7.48 -2.72
C SER A 250 -0.49 8.74 -3.35
N VAL A 251 -1.09 9.58 -2.51
CA VAL A 251 -1.42 10.97 -2.84
C VAL A 251 -0.36 11.84 -2.19
N ILE A 252 0.25 12.72 -2.98
CA ILE A 252 1.18 13.72 -2.51
C ILE A 252 0.42 15.04 -2.39
N VAL A 253 0.50 15.66 -1.21
CA VAL A 253 -0.12 16.94 -0.90
C VAL A 253 0.99 17.92 -0.53
N ALA A 254 1.13 18.99 -1.31
CA ALA A 254 2.09 20.05 -1.06
C ALA A 254 1.37 21.27 -0.49
N LEU A 255 1.92 21.78 0.62
CA LEU A 255 1.40 22.92 1.34
C LEU A 255 2.07 24.22 0.90
N ALA A 256 1.44 25.33 1.25
CA ALA A 256 1.93 26.69 1.06
C ALA A 256 3.32 26.92 1.70
N ASN A 257 3.60 26.26 2.82
CA ASN A 257 4.83 26.39 3.61
C ASN A 257 6.00 25.51 3.10
N SER A 258 5.94 25.02 1.87
CA SER A 258 6.93 24.09 1.29
C SER A 258 6.97 22.67 1.87
N GLU A 259 6.05 22.30 2.76
CA GLU A 259 5.96 20.93 3.25
C GLU A 259 5.19 20.02 2.27
N GLN A 260 5.69 18.81 2.10
CA GLN A 260 5.03 17.77 1.30
C GLN A 260 4.67 16.56 2.15
N TYR A 261 3.42 16.13 2.05
CA TYR A 261 2.89 14.96 2.73
C TYR A 261 2.61 13.85 1.72
N LYS A 262 3.26 12.70 1.89
CA LYS A 262 3.00 11.49 1.12
C LYS A 262 2.03 10.59 1.87
N ILE A 263 0.80 10.47 1.36
CA ILE A 263 -0.27 9.69 1.99
C ILE A 263 -0.47 8.41 1.20
N GLN A 264 -0.06 7.27 1.75
CA GLN A 264 -0.26 5.98 1.10
C GLN A 264 -1.74 5.58 1.12
N CYS A 265 -2.29 5.25 -0.05
CA CYS A 265 -3.67 4.78 -0.18
C CYS A 265 -3.86 3.94 -1.44
N PRO A 266 -4.92 3.12 -1.53
CA PRO A 266 -5.23 2.35 -2.73
C PRO A 266 -5.33 3.24 -3.98
N GLU A 267 -4.92 2.71 -5.14
CA GLU A 267 -4.92 3.42 -6.43
C GLU A 267 -6.29 4.05 -6.74
N GLU A 268 -7.36 3.29 -6.55
CA GLU A 268 -8.73 3.77 -6.78
C GLU A 268 -9.05 5.00 -5.93
N LEU A 269 -8.54 5.06 -4.71
CA LEU A 269 -8.84 6.10 -3.75
C LEU A 269 -8.05 7.38 -4.03
N CYS A 270 -6.84 7.26 -4.61
CA CYS A 270 -6.00 8.41 -4.95
C CYS A 270 -6.76 9.45 -5.80
N SER A 271 -7.39 8.99 -6.89
CA SER A 271 -8.18 9.87 -7.77
C SER A 271 -9.41 10.48 -7.10
N VAL A 272 -10.02 9.76 -6.14
CA VAL A 272 -11.21 10.25 -5.44
C VAL A 272 -10.82 11.35 -4.45
N ILE A 273 -9.76 11.14 -3.66
CA ILE A 273 -9.22 12.14 -2.74
C ILE A 273 -8.81 13.39 -3.52
N ILE A 274 -8.05 13.25 -4.62
CA ILE A 274 -7.64 14.39 -5.46
C ILE A 274 -8.88 15.14 -5.96
N SER A 275 -9.90 14.43 -6.43
CA SER A 275 -11.14 15.07 -6.91
C SER A 275 -11.87 15.84 -5.82
N ASP A 276 -12.01 15.27 -4.62
CA ASP A 276 -12.69 15.98 -3.52
C ASP A 276 -11.88 17.17 -2.99
N VAL A 277 -10.56 17.03 -2.85
CA VAL A 277 -9.68 18.14 -2.47
C VAL A 277 -9.76 19.27 -3.49
N THR A 278 -9.80 18.95 -4.79
CA THR A 278 -9.90 19.97 -5.86
C THR A 278 -11.28 20.65 -5.90
N LYS A 279 -12.35 19.93 -5.55
CA LYS A 279 -13.70 20.50 -5.48
C LYS A 279 -13.87 21.47 -4.30
N VAL A 280 -13.12 21.24 -3.23
CA VAL A 280 -13.17 22.05 -2.01
C VAL A 280 -12.16 23.19 -2.07
N GLY A 281 -10.94 22.91 -2.52
CA GLY A 281 -9.86 23.87 -2.56
C GLY A 281 -9.90 24.72 -3.82
N ASN A 282 -10.27 25.99 -3.67
CA ASN A 282 -10.45 26.92 -4.78
C ASN A 282 -9.17 27.25 -5.58
N LEU A 283 -7.98 26.92 -5.06
CA LEU A 283 -6.67 27.26 -5.65
C LEU A 283 -5.71 26.06 -5.76
N VAL A 284 -6.22 24.84 -5.63
CA VAL A 284 -5.39 23.63 -5.66
C VAL A 284 -5.01 23.28 -7.08
N THR A 285 -3.71 23.16 -7.33
CA THR A 285 -3.19 22.63 -8.59
C THR A 285 -3.21 21.12 -8.59
N VAL A 286 -3.55 20.50 -9.72
CA VAL A 286 -3.61 19.04 -9.84
C VAL A 286 -2.62 18.53 -10.89
N GLY A 287 -1.86 17.50 -10.52
CA GLY A 287 -0.98 16.73 -11.42
C GLY A 287 0.49 17.11 -11.29
N TYR A 288 1.39 16.29 -11.84
CA TYR A 288 2.83 16.41 -11.63
C TYR A 288 3.53 17.13 -12.80
N SER A 289 4.52 17.98 -12.49
CA SER A 289 5.46 18.58 -13.44
C SER A 289 6.80 18.79 -12.76
N ARG A 290 7.89 18.46 -13.44
CA ARG A 290 9.23 18.66 -12.90
C ARG A 290 9.56 20.13 -12.76
N GLU A 291 9.16 20.95 -13.73
CA GLU A 291 9.31 22.39 -13.72
C GLU A 291 8.56 23.00 -12.53
N LEU A 292 7.33 22.54 -12.30
CA LEU A 292 6.53 22.94 -11.14
C LEU A 292 7.12 22.45 -9.81
N GLN A 293 7.70 21.25 -9.75
CA GLN A 293 8.37 20.74 -8.54
C GLN A 293 9.62 21.57 -8.21
N VAL A 294 10.42 21.92 -9.22
CA VAL A 294 11.58 22.79 -9.05
C VAL A 294 11.14 24.18 -8.62
N LEU A 295 10.09 24.73 -9.25
CA LEU A 295 9.54 26.03 -8.89
C LEU A 295 8.99 26.03 -7.46
N TYR A 296 8.26 25.00 -7.07
CA TYR A 296 7.73 24.84 -5.71
C TYR A 296 8.85 24.78 -4.66
N ASN A 297 9.94 24.08 -4.96
CA ASN A 297 11.08 23.95 -4.05
C ASN A 297 11.94 25.22 -3.96
N THR A 298 12.03 25.99 -5.05
CA THR A 298 12.92 27.17 -5.12
C THR A 298 12.22 28.49 -4.82
N ASN A 299 10.96 28.64 -5.23
CA ASN A 299 10.17 29.86 -5.03
C ASN A 299 8.67 29.53 -4.89
N PRO A 300 8.22 29.18 -3.66
CA PRO A 300 6.83 28.82 -3.37
C PRO A 300 5.82 29.92 -3.70
N ASP A 301 6.20 31.19 -3.54
CA ASP A 301 5.31 32.32 -3.83
C ASP A 301 5.08 32.47 -5.33
N ALA A 302 6.14 32.36 -6.13
CA ALA A 302 6.03 32.32 -7.59
C ALA A 302 5.23 31.10 -8.06
N PHE A 303 5.36 29.95 -7.39
CA PHE A 303 4.56 28.76 -7.68
C PHE A 303 3.06 29.01 -7.52
N ARG A 304 2.64 29.83 -6.55
CA ARG A 304 1.22 30.18 -6.33
C ARG A 304 0.68 31.11 -7.42
N SER A 305 1.50 32.05 -7.90
CA SER A 305 1.08 33.04 -8.91
C SER A 305 1.23 32.57 -10.36
N THR A 306 1.95 31.47 -10.61
CA THR A 306 2.21 31.00 -11.97
C THR A 306 0.95 30.38 -12.58
N MET A 307 0.60 30.80 -13.79
CA MET A 307 -0.47 30.18 -14.58
C MET A 307 -0.02 28.78 -15.02
N LYS A 308 -0.77 27.74 -14.65
CA LYS A 308 -0.36 26.35 -14.85
C LYS A 308 -1.05 25.82 -16.09
N TYR A 309 -0.28 25.67 -17.16
CA TYR A 309 -0.81 25.19 -18.43
C TYR A 309 -0.99 23.67 -18.41
N PRO A 310 -2.12 23.13 -18.91
CA PRO A 310 -2.39 21.69 -18.92
C PRO A 310 -1.29 20.85 -19.61
N GLY A 311 -0.61 21.41 -20.62
CA GLY A 311 0.47 20.71 -21.33
C GLY A 311 1.75 20.51 -20.51
N ILE A 312 1.91 21.23 -19.40
CA ILE A 312 3.06 21.11 -18.50
C ILE A 312 2.80 20.01 -17.46
N VAL A 313 1.53 19.68 -17.19
CA VAL A 313 1.13 18.92 -16.00
C VAL A 313 0.58 17.54 -16.37
N HIS A 314 1.24 16.50 -15.86
CA HIS A 314 0.80 15.12 -16.03
C HIS A 314 -0.22 14.73 -14.96
N LEU A 315 -1.38 14.21 -15.40
CA LEU A 315 -2.45 13.76 -14.51
C LEU A 315 -2.34 12.27 -14.14
N GLU A 316 -1.41 11.55 -14.76
CA GLU A 316 -1.17 10.14 -14.48
C GLU A 316 -0.29 9.98 -13.22
N PRO A 317 -0.45 8.88 -12.46
CA PRO A 317 0.41 8.58 -11.33
C PRO A 317 1.88 8.52 -11.75
N ILE A 318 2.76 9.22 -11.03
CA ILE A 318 4.19 9.24 -11.33
C ILE A 318 4.99 8.22 -10.51
N GLY A 319 6.05 7.67 -11.11
CA GLY A 319 6.89 6.63 -10.50
C GLY A 319 7.96 7.14 -9.53
N PRO A 320 8.67 6.22 -8.86
CA PRO A 320 9.57 6.52 -7.74
C PRO A 320 10.81 7.36 -8.10
N GLU A 321 11.24 7.35 -9.35
CA GLU A 321 12.44 8.07 -9.82
C GLU A 321 12.30 9.59 -9.80
N MET A 322 11.10 10.11 -9.53
CA MET A 322 10.76 11.53 -9.64
C MET A 322 10.53 12.23 -8.28
N TYR A 323 10.62 11.53 -7.15
CA TYR A 323 10.48 12.16 -5.82
C TYR A 323 11.84 12.60 -5.26
N ASN A 324 12.03 13.91 -5.09
CA ASN A 324 13.01 14.41 -4.11
C ASN A 324 12.30 14.40 -2.74
N SER A 325 12.81 13.63 -1.78
CA SER A 325 12.08 13.34 -0.55
C SER A 325 12.91 13.62 0.70
N GLU A 326 12.49 14.60 1.51
CA GLU A 326 12.98 14.79 2.88
C GLU A 326 12.00 14.25 3.94
N HIS A 327 10.76 13.90 3.58
CA HIS A 327 9.83 13.25 4.50
C HIS A 327 9.08 12.09 3.83
N ILE A 328 9.77 10.96 3.65
CA ILE A 328 9.13 9.66 3.41
C ILE A 328 8.72 9.09 4.77
N TRP A 329 7.43 8.83 4.96
CA TRP A 329 6.97 7.95 6.02
C TRP A 329 6.81 6.53 5.48
N ASP A 330 7.78 5.67 5.79
CA ASP A 330 7.68 4.24 5.56
C ASP A 330 6.74 3.65 6.62
N GLY A 331 5.48 3.45 6.25
CA GLY A 331 4.45 2.84 7.11
C GLY A 331 4.63 1.35 7.37
N LEU A 332 5.86 0.90 7.63
CA LEU A 332 6.21 -0.46 8.02
C LEU A 332 6.89 -0.47 9.39
N THR A 333 6.08 -0.24 10.43
CA THR A 333 6.23 -0.89 11.74
C THR A 333 4.86 -1.13 12.35
#